data_AF-A0A2S2B4P5-F1
#
_entry.id   AF-A0A2S2B4P5-F1
#
_cell.length_a   1.000
_cell.length_b   1.000
_cell.length_c   1.000
_cell.angle_alpha   90.00
_cell.angle_beta   90.00
_cell.angle_gamma   90.00
#
_symmetry.space_group_name_H-M   'P 1'
#
loop_
_entity.id
_entity.type
_entity.pdbx_description
1 polymer ?
#
loop_
_entity_poly.entity_id
_entity_poly.type
_entity_poly.pdbx_seq_one_letter_code
_entity_poly.pdbx_strand_id
1 'polypeptide(L)'
;MARFTTAVIFLLFAQCATTYARGIHVSSYTPFADPYTAENFARAFVNNIVNSGEFGAQDAADFDDITQSLLQAQNLHKRHDSNAKAKAMQMAFASSIAELVIAESEGANIQRRTSTVSNCMRNAMQSTTGGVDEEFMREIEDLIHLFSQESFNEVENYGPGTYYQSSTTGGAPVVTESVTVTVAGGGR
;
A
#
# COMPACT_ATOMS: atom_id res chain seq x y z
N MET A 1 3.60 21.57 -23.57
CA MET A 1 2.44 21.20 -22.73
C MET A 1 2.77 19.90 -22.01
N ALA A 2 3.25 19.93 -20.77
CA ALA A 2 3.61 18.71 -20.01
C ALA A 2 3.80 19.04 -18.52
N ARG A 3 2.76 19.58 -17.86
CA ARG A 3 2.75 19.80 -16.40
C ARG A 3 1.49 19.30 -15.69
N PHE A 4 0.64 18.57 -16.41
CA PHE A 4 -0.65 18.10 -15.88
C PHE A 4 -0.65 16.61 -15.51
N THR A 5 0.36 15.82 -15.89
CA THR A 5 0.38 14.37 -15.62
C THR A 5 0.79 14.00 -14.20
N THR A 6 1.70 14.75 -13.56
CA THR A 6 2.17 14.43 -12.20
C THR A 6 1.12 14.71 -11.12
N ALA A 7 0.29 15.75 -11.31
CA ALA A 7 -0.78 16.09 -10.37
C ALA A 7 -1.98 15.12 -10.45
N VAL A 8 -2.19 14.49 -11.61
CA VAL A 8 -3.29 13.53 -11.83
C VAL A 8 -3.03 12.19 -11.13
N ILE A 9 -1.76 11.78 -11.02
CA ILE A 9 -1.39 10.58 -10.23
C ILE A 9 -1.67 10.82 -8.74
N PHE A 10 -1.27 11.98 -8.19
CA PHE A 10 -1.58 12.36 -6.81
C PHE A 10 -3.10 12.47 -6.53
N LEU A 11 -3.90 12.89 -7.52
CA LEU A 11 -5.36 13.03 -7.37
C LEU A 11 -6.13 11.71 -7.50
N LEU A 12 -5.61 10.70 -8.22
CA LEU A 12 -6.23 9.37 -8.32
C LEU A 12 -6.04 8.53 -7.04
N PHE A 13 -4.87 8.61 -6.38
CA PHE A 13 -4.64 7.95 -5.08
C PHE A 13 -5.51 8.51 -3.95
N ALA A 14 -5.84 9.81 -4.01
CA ALA A 14 -6.67 10.45 -2.99
C ALA A 14 -8.13 9.97 -2.98
N GLN A 15 -8.66 9.45 -4.10
CA GLN A 15 -10.07 9.09 -4.25
C GLN A 15 -10.37 7.64 -3.85
N CYS A 16 -9.45 6.71 -4.11
CA CYS A 16 -9.55 5.35 -3.57
C CYS A 16 -9.40 5.36 -2.04
N ALA A 17 -8.53 6.22 -1.49
CA ALA A 17 -8.36 6.38 -0.06
C ALA A 17 -9.66 6.82 0.66
N THR A 18 -10.49 7.68 0.07
CA THR A 18 -11.71 8.18 0.75
C THR A 18 -12.81 7.14 1.00
N THR A 19 -12.86 6.05 0.21
CA THR A 19 -13.87 5.00 0.41
C THR A 19 -13.48 4.05 1.56
N TYR A 20 -12.18 3.84 1.79
CA TYR A 20 -11.65 3.02 2.89
C TYR A 20 -11.29 3.85 4.15
N ALA A 21 -11.07 5.17 4.04
CA ALA A 21 -10.55 6.03 5.13
C ALA A 21 -11.58 6.52 6.18
N ARG A 22 -12.76 5.87 6.29
CA ARG A 22 -13.72 6.21 7.34
C ARG A 22 -13.30 5.74 8.75
N GLY A 23 -12.27 4.90 8.88
CA GLY A 23 -11.76 4.41 10.17
C GLY A 23 -10.65 5.24 10.80
N ILE A 24 -9.74 5.81 9.99
CA ILE A 24 -8.42 6.26 10.47
C ILE A 24 -8.53 7.40 11.48
N HIS A 25 -8.30 7.06 12.73
CA HIS A 25 -8.17 7.98 13.84
C HIS A 25 -6.69 8.36 14.01
N VAL A 26 -6.41 9.66 14.08
CA VAL A 26 -5.06 10.14 14.38
C VAL A 26 -4.84 9.94 15.88
N SER A 27 -4.12 8.88 16.26
CA SER A 27 -3.80 8.65 17.67
C SER A 27 -2.84 9.71 18.21
N SER A 28 -2.77 9.82 19.54
CA SER A 28 -1.73 10.61 20.22
C SER A 28 -0.31 10.08 20.00
N TYR A 29 -0.17 8.84 19.50
CA TYR A 29 1.10 8.20 19.20
C TYR A 29 1.48 8.27 17.72
N THR A 30 0.72 9.01 16.90
CA THR A 30 1.07 9.19 15.50
C THR A 30 2.45 9.84 15.38
N PRO A 31 3.37 9.31 14.54
CA PRO A 31 4.66 9.96 14.34
C PRO A 31 4.53 11.19 13.44
N PHE A 32 3.40 11.38 12.77
CA PHE A 32 3.18 12.45 11.78
C PHE A 32 2.48 13.68 12.35
N ALA A 33 2.36 13.78 13.69
CA ALA A 33 1.76 14.93 14.37
C ALA A 33 2.54 16.22 14.07
N ASP A 34 3.86 16.12 14.01
CA ASP A 34 4.76 17.23 13.70
C ASP A 34 5.94 16.75 12.83
N PRO A 35 6.61 17.67 12.11
CA PRO A 35 7.70 17.30 11.21
C PRO A 35 8.93 16.71 11.91
N TYR A 36 9.24 17.13 13.14
CA TYR A 36 10.44 16.67 13.85
C TYR A 36 10.28 15.23 14.32
N THR A 37 9.12 14.89 14.89
CA THR A 37 8.79 13.51 15.26
C THR A 37 8.73 12.61 14.03
N ALA A 38 8.16 13.09 12.92
CA ALA A 38 8.07 12.32 11.68
C ALA A 38 9.44 12.00 11.09
N GLU A 39 10.37 12.96 11.09
CA GLU A 39 11.74 12.75 10.61
C GLU A 39 12.49 11.73 11.47
N ASN A 40 12.35 11.81 12.79
CA ASN A 40 12.97 10.84 13.70
C ASN A 40 12.37 9.45 13.54
N PHE A 41 11.05 9.35 13.37
CA PHE A 41 10.34 8.10 13.12
C PHE A 41 10.83 7.44 11.84
N ALA A 42 10.84 8.19 10.73
CA ALA A 42 11.32 7.76 9.44
C ALA A 42 12.75 7.20 9.50
N ARG A 43 13.66 7.94 10.13
CA ARG A 43 15.05 7.53 10.29
C ARG A 43 15.16 6.26 11.12
N ALA A 44 14.43 6.16 12.24
CA ALA A 44 14.41 4.98 13.08
C ALA A 44 13.85 3.77 12.31
N PHE A 45 12.79 3.96 11.54
CA PHE A 45 12.16 2.93 10.73
C PHE A 45 13.12 2.38 9.67
N VAL A 46 13.73 3.24 8.85
CA VAL A 46 14.69 2.82 7.82
C VAL A 46 15.90 2.12 8.44
N ASN A 47 16.43 2.64 9.56
CA ASN A 47 17.51 1.98 10.28
C ASN A 47 17.12 0.57 10.77
N ASN A 48 15.89 0.41 11.26
CA ASN A 48 15.39 -0.91 11.67
C ASN A 48 15.26 -1.86 10.47
N ILE A 49 14.81 -1.37 9.32
CA ILE A 49 14.73 -2.14 8.07
C ILE A 49 16.12 -2.64 7.65
N VAL A 50 17.11 -1.75 7.57
CA VAL A 50 18.50 -2.11 7.23
C VAL A 50 19.07 -3.13 8.22
N ASN A 51 18.87 -2.90 9.53
CA ASN A 51 19.40 -3.78 10.57
C ASN A 51 18.67 -5.13 10.67
N SER A 52 17.48 -5.25 10.09
CA SER A 52 16.74 -6.53 10.07
C SER A 52 17.44 -7.60 9.23
N GLY A 53 18.22 -7.18 8.22
CA GLY A 53 18.84 -8.07 7.24
C GLY A 53 17.85 -8.81 6.32
N GLU A 54 16.55 -8.48 6.39
CA GLU A 54 15.52 -9.13 5.58
C GLU A 54 15.45 -8.59 4.16
N PHE A 55 15.71 -7.30 4.03
CA PHE A 55 15.68 -6.55 2.79
C PHE A 55 17.10 -6.45 2.25
N GLY A 56 17.26 -6.70 0.94
CA GLY A 56 18.53 -6.49 0.27
C GLY A 56 18.99 -5.03 0.37
N ALA A 57 20.25 -4.76 0.04
CA ALA A 57 20.76 -3.39 0.07
C ALA A 57 19.99 -2.44 -0.87
N GLN A 58 19.49 -2.96 -1.99
CA GLN A 58 18.64 -2.22 -2.93
C GLN A 58 17.26 -1.98 -2.33
N ASP A 59 16.56 -3.04 -1.94
CA ASP A 59 15.23 -2.98 -1.32
C ASP A 59 15.20 -1.98 -0.15
N ALA A 60 16.23 -2.02 0.72
CA ALA A 60 16.35 -1.13 1.87
C ALA A 60 16.58 0.34 1.48
N ALA A 61 17.24 0.60 0.34
CA ALA A 61 17.40 1.96 -0.19
C ALA A 61 16.07 2.52 -0.71
N ASP A 62 15.23 1.67 -1.32
CA ASP A 62 13.90 2.08 -1.80
C ASP A 62 12.98 2.51 -0.63
N PHE A 63 13.09 1.85 0.53
CA PHE A 63 12.45 2.31 1.77
C PHE A 63 12.92 3.69 2.24
N ASP A 64 14.22 4.00 2.13
CA ASP A 64 14.75 5.33 2.47
C ASP A 64 14.22 6.38 1.51
N ASP A 65 14.33 6.16 0.20
CA ASP A 65 13.93 7.11 -0.85
C ASP A 65 12.45 7.51 -0.76
N ILE A 66 11.55 6.54 -0.60
CA ILE A 66 10.11 6.81 -0.43
C ILE A 66 9.84 7.54 0.88
N THR A 67 10.50 7.13 1.97
CA THR A 67 10.33 7.78 3.27
C THR A 67 10.78 9.25 3.23
N GLN A 68 11.94 9.53 2.63
CA GLN A 68 12.44 10.90 2.44
C GLN A 68 11.49 11.72 1.55
N SER A 69 10.96 11.14 0.48
CA SER A 69 10.01 11.81 -0.41
C SER A 69 8.74 12.24 0.32
N LEU A 70 8.21 11.39 1.21
CA LEU A 70 7.05 11.70 2.03
C LEU A 70 7.35 12.79 3.07
N LEU A 71 8.51 12.76 3.73
CA LEU A 71 8.91 13.82 4.66
C LEU A 71 9.07 15.17 3.96
N GLN A 72 9.62 15.20 2.75
CA GLN A 72 9.69 16.42 1.95
C GLN A 72 8.29 16.98 1.66
N ALA A 73 7.33 16.10 1.33
CA ALA A 73 5.93 16.48 1.13
C ALA A 73 5.28 17.08 2.39
N GLN A 74 5.58 16.53 3.58
CA GLN A 74 5.12 17.06 4.87
C GLN A 74 5.67 18.46 5.14
N ASN A 75 6.93 18.71 4.75
CA ASN A 75 7.62 19.99 4.95
C ASN A 75 7.21 21.10 3.97
N LEU A 76 6.63 20.74 2.82
CA LEU A 76 6.11 21.71 1.84
C LEU A 76 4.88 22.48 2.35
N HIS A 77 4.12 21.92 3.29
CA HIS A 77 2.90 22.52 3.83
C HIS A 77 3.10 23.04 5.26
N LYS A 78 3.73 24.21 5.38
CA LYS A 78 4.11 24.84 6.67
C LYS A 78 2.99 25.60 7.38
N ARG A 79 1.81 25.76 6.76
CA ARG A 79 0.82 26.74 7.23
C ARG A 79 -0.09 26.26 8.35
N HIS A 80 -0.26 24.96 8.59
CA HIS A 80 -0.95 24.41 9.75
C HIS A 80 -0.68 22.91 9.86
N ASP A 81 -0.03 22.47 10.94
CA ASP A 81 -0.04 21.07 11.33
C ASP A 81 -1.43 20.77 11.89
N SER A 82 -2.19 19.99 11.14
CA SER A 82 -3.58 19.65 11.46
C SER A 82 -3.72 18.14 11.49
N ASN A 83 -4.69 17.64 12.25
CA ASN A 83 -5.01 16.21 12.25
C ASN A 83 -5.31 15.70 10.83
N ALA A 84 -5.88 16.52 9.95
CA ALA A 84 -6.10 16.15 8.55
C ALA A 84 -4.78 15.91 7.79
N LYS A 85 -3.74 16.72 8.04
CA LYS A 85 -2.40 16.55 7.46
C LYS A 85 -1.75 15.28 8.00
N ALA A 86 -1.75 15.08 9.32
CA ALA A 86 -1.19 13.88 9.95
C ALA A 86 -1.87 12.61 9.40
N LYS A 87 -3.21 12.61 9.30
CA LYS A 87 -3.99 11.51 8.70
C LYS A 87 -3.60 11.24 7.25
N ALA A 88 -3.48 12.29 6.43
CA ALA A 88 -3.09 12.13 5.03
C ALA A 88 -1.66 11.58 4.90
N MET A 89 -0.75 12.03 5.75
CA MET A 89 0.63 11.52 5.80
C MET A 89 0.68 10.06 6.24
N GLN A 90 -0.07 9.69 7.29
CA GLN A 90 -0.21 8.29 7.72
C GLN A 90 -0.65 7.41 6.57
N MET A 91 -1.68 7.83 5.83
CA MET A 91 -2.19 7.05 4.70
C MET A 91 -1.23 6.95 3.53
N ALA A 92 -0.60 8.07 3.16
CA ALA A 92 0.39 8.08 2.11
C ALA A 92 1.57 7.17 2.47
N PHE A 93 2.01 7.21 3.73
CA PHE A 93 3.08 6.34 4.22
C PHE A 93 2.65 4.87 4.22
N ALA A 94 1.52 4.53 4.84
CA ALA A 94 1.00 3.17 4.88
C ALA A 94 0.86 2.55 3.49
N SER A 95 0.26 3.29 2.56
CA SER A 95 0.10 2.84 1.17
C SER A 95 1.45 2.66 0.46
N SER A 96 2.40 3.57 0.66
CA SER A 96 3.71 3.48 -0.01
C SER A 96 4.56 2.33 0.54
N ILE A 97 4.50 2.10 1.85
CA ILE A 97 5.20 0.99 2.50
C ILE A 97 4.56 -0.35 2.14
N ALA A 98 3.23 -0.42 2.10
CA ALA A 98 2.54 -1.63 1.71
C ALA A 98 2.91 -2.05 0.28
N GLU A 99 2.94 -1.08 -0.64
CA GLU A 99 3.37 -1.31 -2.02
C GLU A 99 4.82 -1.78 -2.11
N LEU A 100 5.75 -1.11 -1.42
CA LEU A 100 7.16 -1.53 -1.37
C LEU A 100 7.31 -2.96 -0.85
N VAL A 101 6.58 -3.34 0.20
CA VAL A 101 6.65 -4.72 0.71
C VAL A 101 6.24 -5.72 -0.37
N ILE A 102 5.22 -5.43 -1.17
CA ILE A 102 4.81 -6.32 -2.27
C ILE A 102 5.87 -6.35 -3.37
N ALA A 103 6.30 -5.18 -3.86
CA ALA A 103 7.27 -5.06 -4.95
C ALA A 103 8.60 -5.76 -4.62
N GLU A 104 9.10 -5.56 -3.39
CA GLU A 104 10.35 -6.16 -2.96
C GLU A 104 10.20 -7.65 -2.59
N SER A 105 8.98 -8.16 -2.45
CA SER A 105 8.75 -9.57 -2.06
C SER A 105 8.73 -10.55 -3.24
N GLU A 106 9.05 -10.14 -4.47
CA GLU A 106 9.14 -11.05 -5.61
C GLU A 106 10.12 -12.20 -5.34
N GLY A 107 9.60 -13.43 -5.24
CA GLY A 107 10.40 -14.63 -4.92
C GLY A 107 10.76 -14.80 -3.43
N ALA A 108 10.32 -13.91 -2.55
CA ALA A 108 10.49 -13.98 -1.10
C ALA A 108 9.17 -14.29 -0.38
N ASN A 109 9.25 -14.62 0.92
CA ASN A 109 8.06 -14.86 1.73
C ASN A 109 7.44 -13.51 2.16
N ILE A 110 6.35 -13.11 1.49
CA ILE A 110 5.62 -11.86 1.76
C ILE A 110 5.26 -11.77 3.26
N GLN A 111 4.74 -12.84 3.86
CA GLN A 111 4.33 -12.84 5.27
C GLN A 111 5.51 -12.56 6.22
N ARG A 112 6.70 -13.09 5.90
CA ARG A 112 7.93 -12.83 6.67
C ARG A 112 8.35 -11.36 6.55
N ARG A 113 8.35 -10.81 5.33
CA ARG A 113 8.68 -9.40 5.08
C ARG A 113 7.67 -8.45 5.72
N THR A 114 6.37 -8.75 5.63
CA THR A 114 5.30 -8.03 6.35
C THR A 114 5.57 -8.02 7.85
N SER A 115 5.87 -9.18 8.46
CA SER A 115 6.16 -9.24 9.90
C SER A 115 7.40 -8.42 10.27
N THR A 116 8.45 -8.46 9.45
CA THR A 116 9.64 -7.64 9.64
C THR A 116 9.33 -6.15 9.59
N VAL A 117 8.60 -5.68 8.57
CA VAL A 117 8.20 -4.28 8.45
C VAL A 117 7.33 -3.87 9.63
N SER A 118 6.35 -4.68 10.02
CA SER A 118 5.51 -4.46 11.20
C SER A 118 6.35 -4.27 12.48
N ASN A 119 7.37 -5.11 12.70
CA ASN A 119 8.26 -4.97 13.85
C ASN A 119 9.13 -3.71 13.78
N CYS A 120 9.65 -3.38 12.59
CA CYS A 120 10.47 -2.18 12.38
C CYS A 120 9.68 -0.90 12.67
N MET A 121 8.42 -0.85 12.23
CA MET A 121 7.52 0.27 12.50
C MET A 121 7.17 0.37 13.97
N ARG A 122 6.79 -0.72 14.64
CA ARG A 122 6.53 -0.72 16.09
C ARG A 122 7.72 -0.19 16.88
N ASN A 123 8.93 -0.66 16.57
CA ASN A 123 10.16 -0.19 17.23
C ASN A 123 10.44 1.30 16.96
N ALA A 124 10.21 1.76 15.73
CA ALA A 124 10.37 3.18 15.38
C ALA A 124 9.35 4.06 16.11
N MET A 125 8.09 3.63 16.22
CA MET A 125 7.07 4.37 16.98
C MET A 125 7.39 4.41 18.47
N GLN A 126 7.74 3.26 19.08
CA GLN A 126 8.11 3.20 20.50
C GLN A 126 9.26 4.15 20.84
N SER A 127 10.28 4.22 19.98
CA SER A 127 11.45 5.07 20.21
C SER A 127 11.21 6.56 19.97
N THR A 128 10.13 6.94 19.29
CA THR A 128 9.91 8.34 18.87
C THR A 128 8.67 8.98 19.48
N THR A 129 7.57 8.23 19.60
CA THR A 129 6.31 8.72 20.17
C THR A 129 6.03 8.14 21.56
N GLY A 130 6.85 7.19 22.02
CA GLY A 130 6.70 6.55 23.33
C GLY A 130 5.59 5.51 23.40
N GLY A 131 4.94 5.19 22.28
CA GLY A 131 3.88 4.19 22.19
C GLY A 131 3.68 3.70 20.76
N VAL A 132 2.82 2.70 20.60
CA VAL A 132 2.46 2.16 19.27
C VAL A 132 1.02 2.53 18.97
N ASP A 133 0.78 3.02 17.77
CA ASP A 133 -0.57 3.19 17.21
C ASP A 133 -1.01 1.88 16.57
N GLU A 134 -1.60 0.99 17.37
CA GLU A 134 -2.00 -0.34 16.88
C GLU A 134 -3.11 -0.30 15.82
N GLU A 135 -3.85 0.81 15.71
CA GLU A 135 -4.82 0.99 14.62
C GLU A 135 -4.10 1.24 13.30
N PHE A 136 -3.16 2.18 13.31
CA PHE A 136 -2.28 2.42 12.16
C PHE A 136 -1.50 1.16 11.75
N MET A 137 -1.02 0.37 12.71
CA MET A 137 -0.32 -0.89 12.39
C MET A 137 -1.22 -1.90 11.68
N ARG A 138 -2.48 -2.03 12.09
CA ARG A 138 -3.45 -2.92 11.43
C ARG A 138 -3.76 -2.47 10.01
N GLU A 139 -3.88 -1.16 9.78
CA GLU A 139 -4.12 -0.62 8.44
C GLU A 139 -3.02 -0.97 7.45
N ILE A 140 -1.75 -0.96 7.89
CA ILE A 140 -0.63 -1.33 7.02
C ILE A 140 -0.67 -2.82 6.67
N GLU A 141 -0.96 -3.67 7.65
CA GLU A 141 -1.13 -5.11 7.43
C GLU A 141 -2.32 -5.39 6.48
N ASP A 142 -3.43 -4.68 6.64
CA ASP A 142 -4.60 -4.78 5.76
C ASP A 142 -4.30 -4.31 4.33
N LEU A 143 -3.56 -3.21 4.15
CA LEU A 143 -3.14 -2.72 2.83
C LEU A 143 -2.17 -3.70 2.16
N ILE A 144 -1.22 -4.27 2.88
CA ILE A 144 -0.32 -5.30 2.33
C ILE A 144 -1.13 -6.52 1.90
N HIS A 145 -2.10 -6.97 2.70
CA HIS A 145 -2.99 -8.07 2.31
C HIS A 145 -3.82 -7.73 1.06
N LEU A 146 -4.32 -6.50 0.97
CA LEU A 146 -5.09 -6.03 -0.18
C LEU A 146 -4.24 -6.04 -1.46
N PHE A 147 -3.08 -5.38 -1.44
CA PHE A 147 -2.20 -5.29 -2.60
C PHE A 147 -1.63 -6.65 -3.00
N SER A 148 -1.35 -7.53 -2.03
CA SER A 148 -0.95 -8.91 -2.33
C SER A 148 -1.98 -9.65 -3.18
N GLN A 149 -3.28 -9.47 -2.90
CA GLN A 149 -4.36 -10.10 -3.67
C GLN A 149 -4.50 -9.50 -5.07
N GLU A 150 -4.30 -8.18 -5.22
CA GLU A 150 -4.35 -7.51 -6.51
C GLU A 150 -3.19 -7.96 -7.43
N SER A 151 -1.98 -8.12 -6.89
CA SER A 151 -0.83 -8.63 -7.66
C SER A 151 -1.05 -10.06 -8.21
N PHE A 152 -1.89 -10.90 -7.60
CA PHE A 152 -2.26 -12.20 -8.18
C PHE A 152 -3.30 -12.09 -9.29
N ASN A 153 -4.23 -11.13 -9.21
CA ASN A 153 -5.27 -10.92 -10.23
C ASN A 153 -4.70 -10.32 -11.52
N GLU A 154 -3.57 -9.62 -11.49
CA GLU A 154 -2.91 -9.10 -12.70
C GLU A 154 -2.23 -10.21 -13.53
N VAL A 155 -1.81 -11.31 -12.89
CA VAL A 155 -1.10 -12.42 -13.56
C VAL A 155 -2.05 -13.38 -14.30
N GLU A 156 -3.31 -13.50 -13.88
CA GLU A 156 -4.27 -14.41 -14.52
C GLU A 156 -4.92 -13.86 -15.80
N ASN A 157 -4.71 -12.59 -16.17
CA ASN A 157 -5.40 -11.96 -17.29
C ASN A 157 -4.61 -11.92 -18.63
N TYR A 158 -3.45 -12.58 -18.69
CA TYR A 158 -2.73 -12.85 -19.95
C TYR A 158 -2.88 -14.33 -20.38
N GLY A 159 -4.11 -14.82 -20.39
CA GLY A 159 -4.52 -16.03 -21.09
C GLY A 159 -5.76 -15.71 -21.94
N PRO A 160 -5.99 -16.36 -23.10
CA PRO A 160 -7.11 -16.03 -23.96
C PRO A 160 -8.45 -16.27 -23.26
N GLY A 161 -9.01 -15.18 -22.73
CA GLY A 161 -10.42 -14.91 -22.47
C GLY A 161 -11.28 -16.02 -21.90
N THR A 162 -11.47 -16.01 -20.59
CA THR A 162 -12.71 -16.49 -19.96
C THR A 162 -13.11 -15.56 -18.83
N TYR A 163 -14.11 -14.72 -19.08
CA TYR A 163 -14.71 -13.85 -18.07
C TYR A 163 -15.50 -14.71 -17.08
N TYR A 164 -15.04 -14.79 -15.83
CA TYR A 164 -15.87 -15.32 -14.74
C TYR A 164 -16.82 -14.22 -14.28
N GLN A 165 -18.10 -14.37 -14.63
CA GLN A 165 -19.17 -13.54 -14.10
C GLN A 165 -19.44 -13.95 -12.65
N SER A 166 -19.08 -13.09 -11.70
CA SER A 166 -19.45 -13.23 -10.30
C SER A 166 -20.98 -13.15 -10.15
N SER A 167 -21.59 -14.24 -9.70
CA SER A 167 -23.03 -14.31 -9.44
C SER A 167 -23.34 -13.86 -8.01
N THR A 168 -23.87 -12.64 -7.87
CA THR A 168 -24.61 -12.24 -6.67
C THR A 168 -26.01 -12.85 -6.67
N THR A 169 -26.37 -13.39 -5.52
CA THR A 169 -27.64 -13.98 -5.10
C THR A 169 -28.91 -13.26 -5.59
N GLY A 170 -29.82 -14.01 -6.21
CA GLY A 170 -31.19 -13.59 -6.51
C GLY A 170 -31.89 -14.57 -7.47
N GLY A 171 -32.93 -15.26 -7.00
CA GLY A 171 -33.48 -16.45 -7.66
C GLY A 171 -34.16 -16.25 -9.02
N ALA A 172 -33.84 -17.13 -9.97
CA ALA A 172 -34.67 -17.70 -11.03
C ALA A 172 -33.87 -18.85 -11.70
N PRO A 173 -34.49 -19.92 -12.25
CA PRO A 173 -33.75 -21.01 -12.86
C PRO A 173 -33.13 -20.56 -14.18
N VAL A 174 -31.80 -20.66 -14.30
CA VAL A 174 -31.08 -20.39 -15.54
C VAL A 174 -31.14 -21.65 -16.41
N VAL A 175 -31.76 -21.55 -17.58
CA VAL A 175 -31.69 -22.58 -18.62
C VAL A 175 -30.34 -22.45 -19.31
N THR A 176 -29.49 -23.47 -19.18
CA THR A 176 -28.19 -23.54 -19.84
C THR A 176 -28.36 -24.07 -21.26
N GLU A 177 -28.33 -23.21 -22.27
CA GLU A 177 -28.10 -23.65 -23.66
C GLU A 177 -26.60 -23.70 -23.94
N SER A 178 -26.08 -24.88 -24.26
CA SER A 178 -24.72 -25.06 -24.75
C SER A 178 -24.67 -24.83 -26.26
N VAL A 179 -24.12 -23.70 -26.68
CA VAL A 179 -23.77 -23.47 -28.08
C VAL A 179 -22.46 -24.22 -28.39
N THR A 180 -22.56 -25.24 -29.24
CA THR A 180 -21.39 -25.97 -29.73
C THR A 180 -20.89 -25.31 -31.01
N VAL A 181 -19.71 -24.70 -30.98
CA VAL A 181 -19.09 -24.11 -32.19
C VAL A 181 -18.10 -25.11 -32.78
N THR A 182 -18.42 -25.65 -33.95
CA THR A 182 -17.50 -26.49 -34.74
C THR A 182 -16.66 -25.61 -35.66
N VAL A 183 -15.33 -25.58 -35.46
CA VAL A 183 -14.41 -24.85 -36.34
C VAL A 183 -13.92 -25.80 -37.44
N ALA A 184 -14.35 -25.58 -38.67
CA ALA A 184 -13.84 -26.27 -39.85
C ALA A 184 -12.47 -25.68 -40.25
N GLY A 185 -11.42 -26.49 -40.18
CA GLY A 185 -10.08 -26.14 -40.64
C GLY A 185 -10.03 -26.06 -42.17
N GLY A 186 -9.48 -24.96 -42.70
CA GLY A 186 -9.20 -24.79 -44.12
C GLY A 186 -7.78 -24.29 -44.31
N GLY A 187 -6.84 -25.21 -44.53
CA GLY A 187 -5.48 -24.90 -44.97
C GLY A 187 -5.40 -24.83 -46.50
N ARG A 188 -4.69 -23.83 -47.01
CA ARG A 188 -3.89 -23.90 -48.23
C ARG A 188 -2.66 -23.01 -48.05
#